data_AF-A0A848RF90-F1
#
_entry.id   AF-A0A848RF90-F1
#
_cell.length_a   1.000
_cell.length_b   1.000
_cell.length_c   1.000
_cell.angle_alpha   90.00
_cell.angle_beta   90.00
_cell.angle_gamma   90.00
#
_symmetry.space_group_name_H-M   'P 1'
#
loop_
_entity.id
_entity.type
_entity.pdbx_description
1 polymer ?
#
loop_
_entity_poly.entity_id
_entity_poly.type
_entity_poly.pdbx_seq_one_letter_code
_entity_poly.pdbx_strand_id
1 'polypeptide(L)' 'MIEYPELLVSAIIKRAVYDYKNYPKLRAEVRRFIKSDYFRSITDLDPDALLEELERQCKKM' A
#
# COMPACT_ATOMS: atom_id res chain seq x y z
N MET A 1 17.98 -7.76 15.16
CA MET A 1 18.12 -7.32 13.75
C MET A 1 16.98 -7.94 12.98
N ILE A 2 16.34 -7.21 12.06
CA ILE A 2 15.39 -7.83 11.13
C ILE A 2 16.23 -8.65 10.15
N GLU A 3 16.03 -9.96 10.12
CA GLU A 3 16.85 -10.88 9.32
C GLU A 3 16.54 -10.77 7.81
N TYR A 4 15.36 -10.23 7.44
CA TYR A 4 14.85 -10.16 6.06
C TYR A 4 14.05 -8.87 5.81
N PRO A 5 14.72 -7.72 5.62
CA PRO A 5 14.04 -6.43 5.45
C PRO A 5 13.07 -6.40 4.26
N GLU A 6 13.39 -7.07 3.16
CA GLU A 6 12.54 -7.20 1.97
C GLU A 6 11.22 -7.94 2.22
N LEU A 7 11.24 -8.94 3.10
CA LEU A 7 10.03 -9.66 3.52
C LEU A 7 9.12 -8.75 4.35
N LEU A 8 9.71 -7.92 5.22
CA LEU A 8 8.96 -6.95 6.00
C LEU A 8 8.30 -5.89 5.11
N VAL A 9 9.04 -5.33 4.15
CA VAL A 9 8.48 -4.39 3.16
C VAL A 9 7.29 -5.02 2.43
N SER A 10 7.48 -6.25 1.93
CA SER A 10 6.42 -6.99 1.24
C SER A 10 5.18 -7.20 2.12
N ALA A 11 5.36 -7.51 3.40
CA ALA A 11 4.27 -7.69 4.35
C ALA A 11 3.51 -6.39 4.62
N ILE A 12 4.22 -5.27 4.78
CA ILE A 12 3.64 -3.94 4.96
C ILE A 12 2.77 -3.56 3.75
N ILE A 13 3.30 -3.72 2.54
CA ILE A 13 2.58 -3.39 1.29
C ILE A 13 1.36 -4.29 1.13
N LYS A 14 1.50 -5.61 1.34
CA LYS A 14 0.37 -6.55 1.30
C LYS A 14 -0.74 -6.15 2.29
N ARG A 15 -0.36 -5.72 3.49
CA ARG A 15 -1.33 -5.28 4.50
C ARG A 15 -2.05 -4.00 4.07
N ALA A 16 -1.33 -2.99 3.57
CA ALA A 16 -1.93 -1.76 3.07
C ALA A 16 -2.95 -2.03 1.93
N VAL A 17 -2.58 -2.90 0.97
CA VAL A 17 -3.49 -3.33 -0.12
C VAL A 17 -4.74 -4.03 0.42
N TYR A 18 -4.57 -4.95 1.37
CA TYR A 18 -5.68 -5.64 2.01
C TYR A 18 -6.62 -4.65 2.71
N ASP A 19 -6.06 -3.70 3.47
CA ASP A 19 -6.83 -2.73 4.23
C ASP A 19 -7.61 -1.77 3.32
N TYR A 20 -7.01 -1.35 2.21
CA TYR A 20 -7.66 -0.50 1.22
C TYR A 20 -8.91 -1.16 0.60
N LYS A 21 -8.81 -2.45 0.28
CA LYS A 21 -9.87 -3.23 -0.37
C LYS A 21 -11.02 -3.53 0.58
N ASN A 22 -10.70 -3.98 1.80
CA ASN A 22 -11.68 -4.57 2.71
C ASN A 22 -12.26 -3.57 3.71
N TYR A 23 -11.58 -2.45 3.98
CA TYR A 23 -12.03 -1.46 4.96
C TYR A 23 -12.12 -0.07 4.34
N PRO A 24 -13.28 0.29 3.74
CA PRO A 24 -13.47 1.61 3.13
C PRO A 24 -13.11 2.80 4.05
N LYS A 25 -13.36 2.66 5.36
CA LYS A 25 -13.00 3.65 6.38
C LYS A 25 -11.49 3.92 6.52
N LEU A 26 -10.64 2.99 6.09
CA LEU A 26 -9.18 3.12 6.15
C LEU A 26 -8.57 3.67 4.85
N ARG A 27 -9.35 3.84 3.77
CA ARG A 27 -8.82 4.23 2.45
C ARG A 27 -8.07 5.56 2.49
N ALA A 28 -8.53 6.53 3.26
CA ALA A 28 -7.85 7.82 3.40
C ALA A 28 -6.45 7.67 4.03
N GLU A 29 -6.34 6.87 5.09
CA GLU A 29 -5.07 6.61 5.77
C GLU A 29 -4.13 5.76 4.91
N VAL A 30 -4.65 4.75 4.21
CA VAL A 30 -3.84 3.97 3.27
C VAL A 30 -3.32 4.83 2.10
N ARG A 31 -4.13 5.77 1.57
CA ARG A 31 -3.66 6.74 0.57
C ARG A 31 -2.52 7.60 1.10
N ARG A 32 -2.65 8.11 2.34
CA ARG A 32 -1.60 8.90 2.99
C ARG A 32 -0.32 8.08 3.15
N PHE A 33 -0.44 6.83 3.60
CA PHE A 33 0.69 5.90 3.71
C PHE A 33 1.38 5.68 2.35
N ILE A 34 0.65 5.33 1.30
CA ILE A 34 1.22 5.07 -0.04
C ILE A 34 1.92 6.32 -0.60
N LYS A 35 1.40 7.52 -0.33
CA LYS A 35 2.01 8.78 -0.77
C LYS A 35 3.17 9.29 0.11
N SER A 36 3.45 8.62 1.24
CA SER A 36 4.45 9.08 2.20
C SER A 36 5.89 8.87 1.71
N ASP A 37 6.81 9.68 2.25
CA ASP A 37 8.25 9.49 2.02
C ASP A 37 8.74 8.13 2.55
N TYR A 38 8.11 7.61 3.62
CA TYR A 38 8.44 6.29 4.14
C TYR A 38 8.15 5.20 3.11
N PHE A 39 6.98 5.21 2.46
CA PHE A 39 6.66 4.24 1.41
C PHE A 39 7.70 4.28 0.29
N ARG A 40 8.05 5.49 -0.19
CA ARG A 40 9.09 5.69 -1.21
C ARG A 40 10.48 5.24 -0.76
N SER A 41 10.77 5.29 0.54
CA SER A 41 12.05 4.85 1.09
C SER A 41 12.19 3.33 1.19
N ILE A 42 11.08 2.59 1.16
CA ILE A 42 11.09 1.14 1.35
C ILE A 42 10.75 0.36 0.08
N THR A 43 10.30 1.00 -1.00
CA THR A 43 9.95 0.33 -2.25
C THR A 43 10.08 1.25 -3.46
N ASP A 44 10.43 0.66 -4.61
CA ASP A 44 10.51 1.35 -5.91
C ASP A 44 9.16 1.41 -6.65
N LEU A 45 8.06 1.00 -6.00
CA LEU A 45 6.74 1.07 -6.60
C LEU A 45 6.29 2.53 -6.76
N ASP A 46 5.71 2.84 -7.92
CA ASP A 46 5.04 4.12 -8.16
C ASP A 46 3.77 4.23 -7.30
N PRO A 47 3.71 5.19 -6.35
CA PRO A 47 2.56 5.38 -5.47
C PRO A 47 1.26 5.67 -6.21
N ASP A 48 1.30 6.47 -7.27
CA ASP A 48 0.10 6.92 -7.98
C ASP A 48 -0.43 5.79 -8.87
N ALA A 49 0.46 5.04 -9.55
CA ALA A 49 0.07 3.85 -10.31
C ALA A 49 -0.55 2.76 -9.42
N LEU A 50 0.01 2.54 -8.22
CA LEU A 50 -0.55 1.59 -7.26
C LEU A 50 -1.95 2.01 -6.80
N LEU A 51 -2.16 3.30 -6.51
CA LEU A 51 -3.46 3.80 -6.08
C LEU A 51 -4.51 3.71 -7.18
N GLU A 52 -4.15 4.04 -8.42
CA GLU A 52 -5.04 3.91 -9.57
C GLU A 52 -5.51 2.45 -9.75
N GLU A 53 -4.59 1.49 -9.66
CA GLU A 53 -4.92 0.07 -9.76
C GLU A 53 -5.83 -0.39 -8.61
N LEU A 54 -5.58 0.08 -7.38
CA LEU A 54 -6.42 -0.23 -6.23
C LEU A 54 -7.83 0.34 -6.38
N GLU A 55 -7.97 1.57 -6.88
CA GLU A 55 -9.28 2.16 -7.20
C GLU A 55 -10.01 1.38 -8.28
N ARG A 56 -9.30 0.99 -9.35
CA ARG A 56 -9.86 0.20 -10.45
C ARG A 56 -10.39 -1.14 -9.96
N GLN A 57 -9.65 -1.84 -9.10
CA GLN A 57 -10.08 -3.12 -8.52
C GLN A 57 -11.31 -2.95 -7.61
N CYS A 58 -11.39 -1.86 -6.83
CA CYS A 58 -12.54 -1.60 -5.96
C CYS A 58 -13.81 -1.15 -6.71
N LYS A 59 -13.69 -0.55 -7.90
CA LYS A 59 -14.85 -0.20 -8.75
C LYS A 59 -15.44 -1.40 -9.49
N LYS A 60 -14.65 -2.48 -9.65
CA LYS A 60 -15.07 -3.74 -10.28
C LYS A 60 -15.73 -4.72 -9.31
N MET A 61 -15.71 -4.42 -8.01
CA MET A 61 -16.39 -5.18 -6.95
C MET A 61 -17.74 -4.55 -6.65
#